data_AF-A0A625L8A0-F1
#
_entry.id   AF-A0A625L8A0-F1
#
_cell.length_a   1.000
_cell.length_b   1.000
_cell.length_c   1.000
_cell.angle_alpha   90.00
_cell.angle_beta   90.00
_cell.angle_gamma   90.00
#
_symmetry.space_group_name_H-M   'P 1'
#
loop_
_entity.id
_entity.type
_entity.pdbx_description
1 polymer ?
#
loop_
_entity_poly.entity_id
_entity_poly.type
_entity_poly.pdbx_seq_one_letter_code
_entity_poly.pdbx_strand_id
1 'polypeptide(L)' 'MRGLAYNPDILPAELIIRMKFKPMPTREELLQRNSFPSINENKYLNAILRKDKCNR' A
#
# COMPACT_ATOMS: atom_id res chain seq x y z
N MET A 1 -17.33 0.16 -8.48
CA MET A 1 -17.80 0.20 -7.09
C MET A 1 -18.46 -1.15 -6.80
N ARG A 2 -17.82 -2.07 -6.05
CA ARG A 2 -18.52 -3.29 -5.60
C ARG A 2 -19.50 -2.85 -4.51
N GLY A 3 -20.79 -2.88 -4.80
CA GLY A 3 -21.83 -2.52 -3.84
C GLY A 3 -21.72 -3.38 -2.59
N LEU A 4 -21.70 -2.74 -1.42
CA LEU A 4 -21.89 -3.38 -0.12
C LEU A 4 -23.37 -3.76 -0.01
N ALA A 5 -23.79 -4.78 -0.77
CA ALA A 5 -25.12 -5.34 -0.60
C ALA A 5 -25.14 -6.10 0.74
N TYR A 6 -26.00 -5.67 1.66
CA TYR A 6 -26.25 -6.40 2.90
C TYR A 6 -26.86 -7.75 2.54
N ASN A 7 -26.22 -8.83 2.99
CA ASN A 7 -26.73 -10.18 2.84
C ASN A 7 -27.13 -10.69 4.24
N PRO A 8 -28.44 -10.86 4.51
CA PRO A 8 -28.95 -11.20 5.84
C PRO A 8 -28.57 -12.61 6.31
N ASP A 9 -28.09 -13.46 5.40
CA ASP A 9 -27.65 -14.82 5.71
C ASP A 9 -26.21 -14.86 6.26
N ILE A 10 -25.49 -13.72 6.26
CA ILE A 10 -24.11 -13.64 6.77
C ILE A 10 -24.15 -13.27 8.24
N LEU A 11 -23.76 -14.23 9.09
CA LEU A 11 -23.58 -13.98 10.52
C LEU A 11 -22.41 -13.00 10.77
N PRO A 12 -22.42 -12.20 11.84
CA PRO A 12 -21.33 -11.26 12.15
C PRO A 12 -19.93 -11.90 12.20
N ALA A 13 -19.83 -13.15 12.66
CA ALA A 13 -18.59 -13.92 12.69
C ALA A 13 -18.05 -14.27 11.28
N GLU A 14 -18.94 -14.44 10.30
CA GLU A 14 -18.58 -14.75 8.91
C GLU A 14 -18.11 -13.52 8.13
N LEU A 15 -18.47 -12.31 8.58
CA LEU A 15 -17.94 -11.06 8.02
C LEU A 15 -16.43 -10.94 8.23
N ILE A 16 -15.94 -11.36 9.39
CA ILE A 16 -14.52 -11.36 9.76
C ILE A 16 -13.73 -12.29 8.83
N ILE A 17 -14.28 -13.48 8.53
CA ILE A 17 -13.66 -14.48 7.65
C ILE A 17 -13.61 -14.00 6.18
N ARG A 18 -14.61 -13.23 5.73
CA ARG A 18 -14.67 -12.67 4.36
C ARG A 18 -13.78 -11.44 4.18
N MET A 19 -13.46 -10.73 5.25
CA MET A 19 -12.44 -9.69 5.21
C MET A 19 -11.11 -10.40 4.98
N LYS A 20 -10.61 -10.38 3.74
CA LYS A 20 -9.29 -10.91 3.38
C LYS A 20 -8.22 -10.07 4.06
N PHE A 21 -8.03 -10.26 5.37
CA PHE A 21 -6.87 -9.79 6.09
C PHE A 21 -5.70 -10.57 5.55
N LYS A 22 -4.96 -9.94 4.64
CA LYS A 22 -3.63 -10.43 4.30
C LYS A 22 -2.79 -10.23 5.56
N PRO A 23 -2.13 -11.28 6.09
CA PRO A 23 -1.20 -11.10 7.20
C PRO A 23 -0.10 -10.11 6.78
N MET A 24 0.47 -9.43 7.77
CA MET A 24 1.63 -8.57 7.51
C MET A 24 2.73 -9.44 6.85
N PRO A 25 3.29 -9.02 5.70
CA PRO A 25 4.36 -9.75 5.05
C PRO A 25 5.59 -9.87 5.97
N THR A 26 6.35 -10.94 5.80
CA THR A 26 7.56 -11.14 6.61
C THR A 26 8.66 -10.16 6.23
N ARG A 27 9.63 -9.95 7.13
CA ARG A 27 10.78 -9.06 6.87
C ARG A 27 11.53 -9.44 5.58
N GLU A 28 11.70 -10.73 5.32
CA GLU A 28 12.41 -11.24 4.15
C GLU A 28 11.65 -10.94 2.85
N GLU A 29 10.34 -11.15 2.83
CA GLU A 29 9.47 -10.80 1.70
C GLU A 29 9.46 -9.30 1.43
N LEU A 30 9.48 -8.47 2.49
CA LEU A 30 9.55 -7.02 2.35
C LEU A 30 10.89 -6.57 1.75
N LEU A 31 11.99 -7.22 2.15
CA LEU A 31 13.32 -6.88 1.65
C LEU A 31 13.50 -7.22 0.16
N GLN A 32 12.87 -8.30 -0.30
CA GLN A 32 12.86 -8.69 -1.72
C GLN A 32 11.97 -7.78 -2.58
N ARG A 33 10.98 -7.12 -1.98
CA ARG A 33 10.18 -6.14 -2.69
C ARG A 33 11.01 -4.87 -2.91
N ASN A 34 11.51 -4.71 -4.13
CA ASN A 34 12.11 -3.47 -4.65
C ASN A 34 11.05 -2.36 -4.78
N SER A 35 10.39 -2.03 -3.66
CA SER A 35 9.23 -1.13 -3.59
C SER A 35 9.63 0.32 -3.83
N PHE A 36 10.90 0.65 -3.57
CA PHE A 36 11.45 1.97 -3.80
C PHE A 36 12.61 1.85 -4.79
N PRO A 37 12.61 2.66 -5.87
CA PRO A 37 13.74 2.74 -6.76
C PRO A 37 14.95 3.34 -6.04
N SER A 38 16.14 3.18 -6.61
CA SER A 38 17.38 3.74 -6.07
C SER A 38 17.25 5.26 -5.81
N ILE A 39 18.06 5.80 -4.89
CA ILE A 39 18.08 7.22 -4.52
C ILE A 39 18.15 8.12 -5.77
N ASN A 40 18.90 7.70 -6.79
CA ASN A 40 19.10 8.45 -8.04
C ASN A 40 17.87 8.41 -8.98
N GLU A 41 17.01 7.42 -8.83
CA GLU A 41 15.86 7.14 -9.71
C GLU A 41 14.52 7.56 -9.07
N ASN A 42 14.55 8.01 -7.81
CA ASN A 42 13.34 8.36 -7.09
C ASN A 42 12.76 9.69 -7.59
N LYS A 43 11.65 9.63 -8.34
CA LYS A 43 10.92 10.79 -8.87
C LYS A 43 10.55 11.81 -7.79
N TYR A 44 10.19 11.37 -6.60
CA TYR A 44 9.75 12.24 -5.51
C TYR A 44 10.93 12.99 -4.89
N LEU A 45 12.06 12.32 -4.65
CA LEU A 45 13.29 12.97 -4.18
C LEU A 45 13.81 13.97 -5.21
N ASN A 46 13.82 13.58 -6.49
CA ASN A 46 14.20 14.47 -7.59
C ASN A 46 13.31 15.73 -7.66
N ALA A 47 12.01 15.60 -7.40
CA ALA A 47 11.08 16.74 -7.39
C ALA A 47 11.37 17.71 -6.23
N ILE A 48 11.64 17.20 -5.03
CA ILE A 48 11.99 18.02 -3.85
C ILE A 48 13.32 18.75 -4.11
N LEU A 49 14.36 18.02 -4.52
CA LEU A 49 15.68 18.61 -4.78
C LEU A 49 15.65 19.65 -5.90
N ARG A 50 14.83 19.45 -6.94
CA ARG A 50 14.63 20.45 -8.01
C ARG A 50 13.91 21.69 -7.51
N LYS A 51 12.89 21.53 -6.66
CA LYS A 51 12.18 22.66 -6.03
C LYS A 51 13.15 23.52 -5.22
N ASP A 52 14.04 22.90 -4.45
CA ASP A 52 15.03 23.62 -3.63
C ASP A 52 16.09 24.34 -4.48
N LYS A 53 16.45 23.80 -5.66
CA LYS A 53 17.36 24.46 -6.60
C LYS A 53 16.75 25.68 -7.30
N CYS A 54 15.45 25.66 -7.61
CA CYS A 54 14.77 26.79 -8.26
C CYS A 54 14.39 27.92 -7.30
N ASN A 55 14.37 27.68 -5.99
CA ASN A 55 14.09 28.68 -4.95
C ASN A 55 15.35 29.37 -4.40
N ARG A 56 16.53 29.13 -5.00
CA ARG A 56 17.81 29.75 -4.68
C ARG A 56 18.21 30.70 -5.79
#